data_AF-A0A524PXC1-F1
#
_entry.id   AF-A0A524PXC1-F1
#
_cell.length_a   1.000
_cell.length_b   1.000
_cell.length_c   1.000
_cell.angle_alpha   90.00
_cell.angle_beta   90.00
_cell.angle_gamma   90.00
#
_symmetry.space_group_name_H-M   'P 1'
#
loop_
_entity.id
_entity.type
_entity.pdbx_description
1 polymer ?
#
loop_
_entity_poly.entity_id
_entity_poly.type
_entity_poly.pdbx_seq_one_letter_code
_entity_poly.pdbx_strand_id
1 'polypeptide(L)'
;PALCVACGICVGACPTATPFRCRSALKAGIELPELPLLTLREQSLSRCQYLEGDDRVIVYGCGHGADLSAVAGASVAVVELPCIAMLAPSFIDFMITRHHVDGVFLTGCRAGDCYERLGARWTEQRIAGERDPYLRQRVPRERIATFWAGGDGGAAMADELAAFRARLRDLRALEAPLTIRRREAVSHAG
;
A
#
# COMPACT_ATOMS: atom_id res chain seq x y z
N PRO A 1 -5.20 -16.00 -23.42
CA PRO A 1 -4.77 -16.68 -22.17
C PRO A 1 -3.30 -17.14 -22.19
N ALA A 2 -2.84 -17.78 -23.27
CA ALA A 2 -1.50 -18.39 -23.36
C ALA A 2 -0.29 -17.42 -23.31
N LEU A 3 -0.51 -16.10 -23.40
CA LEU A 3 0.54 -15.07 -23.33
C LEU A 3 0.52 -14.27 -22.01
N CYS A 4 -0.45 -14.55 -21.12
CA CYS A 4 -0.52 -13.90 -19.82
C CYS A 4 0.48 -14.55 -18.87
N VAL A 5 1.29 -13.74 -18.22
CA VAL A 5 2.25 -14.16 -17.17
C VAL A 5 1.67 -14.07 -15.76
N ALA A 6 0.35 -13.85 -15.64
CA ALA A 6 -0.37 -13.78 -14.37
C ALA A 6 0.15 -12.71 -13.37
N CYS A 7 0.86 -11.68 -13.85
CA CYS A 7 1.42 -10.63 -12.99
C CYS A 7 0.39 -9.65 -12.38
N GLY A 8 -0.88 -9.70 -12.81
CA GLY A 8 -1.95 -8.86 -12.26
C GLY A 8 -1.88 -7.37 -12.61
N ILE A 9 -0.93 -6.92 -13.45
CA ILE A 9 -0.77 -5.49 -13.81
C ILE A 9 -2.02 -4.87 -14.44
N CYS A 10 -2.80 -5.69 -15.14
CA CYS A 10 -4.09 -5.33 -15.75
C CYS A 10 -5.18 -5.07 -14.70
N VAL A 11 -5.15 -5.78 -13.56
CA VAL A 11 -6.03 -5.54 -12.41
C VAL A 11 -5.72 -4.17 -11.81
N GLY A 12 -4.43 -3.88 -11.55
CA GLY A 12 -3.99 -2.58 -11.04
C GLY A 12 -4.23 -1.41 -12.00
N ALA A 13 -4.34 -1.68 -13.31
CA ALA A 13 -4.70 -0.70 -14.33
C ALA A 13 -6.22 -0.52 -14.49
N CYS A 14 -7.03 -1.41 -13.94
CA CYS A 14 -8.48 -1.37 -14.12
C CYS A 14 -9.09 -0.19 -13.35
N PRO A 15 -9.78 0.77 -14.00
CA PRO A 15 -10.37 1.92 -13.31
C PRO A 15 -11.45 1.53 -12.28
N THR A 16 -11.99 0.32 -12.42
CA THR A 16 -13.03 -0.23 -11.55
C THR A 16 -12.48 -1.12 -10.43
N ALA A 17 -11.15 -1.32 -10.37
CA ALA A 17 -10.47 -1.94 -9.25
C ALA A 17 -10.40 -0.97 -8.07
N THR A 18 -11.53 -0.76 -7.41
CA THR A 18 -11.68 0.19 -6.30
C THR A 18 -12.20 -0.52 -5.06
N PRO A 19 -11.41 -0.62 -3.96
CA PRO A 19 -11.81 -1.38 -2.77
C PRO A 19 -12.89 -0.67 -1.92
N PHE A 20 -13.25 0.57 -2.28
CA PHE A 20 -14.23 1.40 -1.58
C PHE A 20 -15.70 0.93 -1.71
N ARG A 21 -15.99 -0.08 -2.55
CA ARG A 21 -17.38 -0.55 -2.73
C ARG A 21 -17.90 -1.26 -1.49
N CYS A 22 -19.04 -0.77 -0.98
CA CYS A 22 -19.77 -1.36 0.15
C CYS A 22 -21.21 -1.80 -0.19
N ARG A 23 -21.85 -1.24 -1.23
CA ARG A 23 -23.28 -1.48 -1.56
C ARG A 23 -23.52 -2.60 -2.57
N SER A 24 -22.49 -3.00 -3.32
CA SER A 24 -22.52 -4.11 -4.27
C SER A 24 -21.27 -4.96 -4.08
N ALA A 25 -21.31 -6.20 -4.58
CA ALA A 25 -20.15 -7.09 -4.54
C ALA A 25 -18.91 -6.38 -5.13
N LEU A 26 -17.80 -6.44 -4.42
CA LEU A 26 -16.54 -5.89 -4.92
C LEU A 26 -16.04 -6.80 -6.05
N LYS A 27 -16.29 -6.37 -7.28
CA LYS A 27 -15.81 -7.01 -8.50
C LYS A 27 -15.22 -5.94 -9.42
N ALA A 28 -13.96 -6.09 -9.79
CA ALA A 28 -13.34 -5.28 -10.82
C ALA A 28 -13.75 -5.77 -12.21
N GLY A 29 -13.62 -4.89 -13.21
CA GLY A 29 -13.84 -5.26 -14.61
C GLY A 29 -12.77 -6.20 -15.17
N ILE A 30 -11.57 -6.18 -14.57
CA ILE A 30 -10.48 -7.10 -14.86
C ILE A 30 -10.00 -7.67 -13.52
N GLU A 31 -9.94 -8.99 -13.44
CA GLU A 31 -9.54 -9.74 -12.24
C GLU A 31 -8.41 -10.70 -12.59
N LEU A 32 -7.59 -11.03 -11.60
CA LEU A 32 -6.66 -12.16 -11.66
C LEU A 32 -7.34 -13.34 -10.95
N PRO A 33 -7.64 -14.46 -11.63
CA PRO A 33 -8.38 -15.57 -11.04
C PRO A 33 -7.78 -16.10 -9.74
N GLU A 34 -6.46 -16.15 -9.65
CA GLU A 34 -5.70 -16.68 -8.51
C GLU A 34 -5.70 -15.72 -7.31
N LEU A 35 -5.87 -14.42 -7.56
CA LEU A 35 -5.94 -13.40 -6.51
C LEU A 35 -6.96 -12.31 -6.89
N PRO A 36 -8.26 -12.57 -6.73
CA PRO A 36 -9.29 -11.57 -7.00
C PRO A 36 -9.16 -10.35 -6.07
N LEU A 37 -9.60 -9.19 -6.53
CA LEU A 37 -9.51 -7.94 -5.78
C LEU A 37 -10.24 -8.01 -4.42
N LEU A 38 -11.36 -8.74 -4.36
CA LEU A 38 -12.08 -8.98 -3.11
C LEU A 38 -11.20 -9.72 -2.10
N THR A 39 -10.56 -10.80 -2.54
CA THR A 39 -9.64 -11.60 -1.72
C THR A 39 -8.47 -10.76 -1.24
N LEU A 40 -7.85 -9.95 -2.12
CA LEU A 40 -6.79 -9.02 -1.72
C LEU A 40 -7.25 -8.03 -0.64
N ARG A 41 -8.49 -7.52 -0.74
CA ARG A 41 -9.08 -6.62 0.27
C ARG A 41 -9.28 -7.32 1.60
N GLU A 42 -9.86 -8.50 1.60
CA GLU A 42 -10.11 -9.27 2.82
C GLU A 42 -8.78 -9.68 3.49
N GLN A 43 -7.79 -10.09 2.72
CA GLN A 43 -6.44 -10.38 3.22
C GLN A 43 -5.78 -9.13 3.82
N SER A 44 -5.86 -7.98 3.14
CA SER A 44 -5.27 -6.74 3.66
C SER A 44 -5.93 -6.31 4.97
N LEU A 45 -7.27 -6.33 5.03
CA LEU A 45 -8.02 -5.93 6.22
C LEU A 45 -7.79 -6.89 7.39
N SER A 46 -7.84 -8.20 7.16
CA SER A 46 -7.63 -9.20 8.22
C SER A 46 -6.22 -9.15 8.81
N ARG A 47 -5.20 -8.82 8.01
CA ARG A 47 -3.83 -8.62 8.51
C ARG A 47 -3.65 -7.30 9.25
N CYS A 48 -4.45 -6.27 8.94
CA CYS A 48 -4.36 -4.96 9.60
C CYS A 48 -5.20 -4.86 10.88
N GLN A 49 -6.21 -5.72 11.07
CA GLN A 49 -7.23 -5.56 12.12
C GLN A 49 -6.67 -5.54 13.56
N TYR A 50 -5.52 -6.19 13.77
CA TYR A 50 -4.85 -6.31 15.07
C TYR A 50 -3.54 -5.54 15.14
N LEU A 51 -3.28 -4.61 14.22
CA LEU A 51 -2.08 -3.80 14.29
C LEU A 51 -2.14 -2.83 15.47
N GLU A 52 -1.07 -2.81 16.25
CA GLU A 52 -0.91 -2.01 17.45
C GLU A 52 0.08 -0.87 17.24
N GLY A 53 0.00 0.14 18.11
CA GLY A 53 0.90 1.29 18.09
C GLY A 53 0.41 2.43 17.20
N ASP A 54 1.34 3.34 16.92
CA ASP A 54 1.10 4.62 16.28
C ASP A 54 1.82 4.80 14.94
N ASP A 55 2.37 3.70 14.43
CA ASP A 55 3.16 3.58 13.23
C ASP A 55 2.78 2.32 12.44
N ARG A 56 1.49 2.02 12.40
CA ARG A 56 0.95 0.80 11.78
C ARG A 56 1.17 0.87 10.29
N VAL A 57 1.93 -0.09 9.75
CA VAL A 57 2.26 -0.15 8.32
C VAL A 57 1.74 -1.44 7.71
N ILE A 58 1.20 -1.34 6.50
CA ILE A 58 1.07 -2.51 5.61
C ILE A 58 2.15 -2.45 4.54
N VAL A 59 2.90 -3.54 4.41
CA VAL A 59 3.90 -3.76 3.38
C VAL A 59 3.25 -4.55 2.25
N TYR A 60 3.25 -4.03 1.03
CA TYR A 60 2.97 -4.80 -0.18
C TYR A 60 4.27 -5.10 -0.91
N GLY A 61 4.57 -6.37 -1.14
CA GLY A 61 5.73 -6.80 -1.91
C GLY A 61 5.35 -7.77 -3.03
N CYS A 62 6.15 -7.85 -4.10
CA CYS A 62 5.97 -8.92 -5.08
C CYS A 62 6.67 -10.22 -4.64
N GLY A 63 6.17 -11.38 -5.05
CA GLY A 63 6.75 -12.70 -4.74
C GLY A 63 8.16 -12.95 -5.31
N HIS A 64 8.65 -12.07 -6.18
CA HIS A 64 10.04 -12.05 -6.68
C HIS A 64 10.94 -11.03 -5.95
N GLY A 65 10.46 -10.45 -4.84
CA GLY A 65 11.20 -9.52 -3.99
C GLY A 65 11.84 -10.19 -2.78
N ALA A 66 12.21 -9.40 -1.79
CA ALA A 66 12.71 -9.89 -0.51
C ALA A 66 11.60 -10.65 0.26
N ASP A 67 12.02 -11.61 1.09
CA ASP A 67 11.10 -12.28 2.02
C ASP A 67 10.53 -11.26 3.02
N LEU A 68 9.20 -11.10 3.01
CA LEU A 68 8.50 -10.17 3.88
C LEU A 68 8.26 -10.74 5.28
N SER A 69 8.39 -12.05 5.48
CA SER A 69 8.10 -12.69 6.76
C SER A 69 8.95 -12.14 7.91
N ALA A 70 10.19 -11.73 7.60
CA ALA A 70 11.14 -11.17 8.56
C ALA A 70 10.73 -9.81 9.13
N VAL A 71 9.85 -9.06 8.46
CA VAL A 71 9.41 -7.73 8.91
C VAL A 71 7.99 -7.71 9.48
N ALA A 72 7.25 -8.82 9.40
CA ALA A 72 5.91 -8.93 9.97
C ALA A 72 5.95 -8.87 11.50
N GLY A 73 5.00 -8.17 12.12
CA GLY A 73 4.95 -8.03 13.57
C GLY A 73 3.75 -7.22 14.06
N ALA A 74 3.76 -6.85 15.35
CA ALA A 74 2.62 -6.20 16.01
C ALA A 74 2.15 -4.90 15.32
N SER A 75 3.05 -4.15 14.68
CA SER A 75 2.74 -2.89 13.97
C SER A 75 2.97 -2.98 12.46
N VAL A 76 3.32 -4.15 11.93
CA VAL A 76 3.62 -4.35 10.51
C VAL A 76 2.84 -5.55 9.98
N ALA A 77 1.87 -5.27 9.13
CA ALA A 77 1.25 -6.26 8.27
C ALA A 77 2.03 -6.39 6.96
N VAL A 78 2.08 -7.58 6.38
CA VAL A 78 2.68 -7.81 5.07
C VAL A 78 1.65 -8.44 4.15
N VAL A 79 1.68 -8.18 2.85
CA VAL A 79 0.86 -8.82 1.81
C VAL A 79 1.72 -9.02 0.57
N GLU A 80 1.81 -10.28 0.13
CA GLU A 80 2.52 -10.64 -1.08
C GLU A 80 1.56 -10.55 -2.29
N LEU A 81 2.09 -10.05 -3.41
CA LEU A 81 1.42 -9.94 -4.69
C LEU A 81 2.24 -10.70 -5.75
N PRO A 82 1.63 -11.16 -6.86
CA PRO A 82 2.39 -11.65 -8.01
C PRO A 82 3.37 -10.60 -8.55
N CYS A 83 2.91 -9.34 -8.63
CA CYS A 83 3.73 -8.18 -8.99
C CYS A 83 3.23 -6.96 -8.23
N ILE A 84 4.13 -6.05 -7.87
CA ILE A 84 3.76 -4.82 -7.16
C ILE A 84 2.79 -3.94 -7.97
N ALA A 85 2.86 -4.01 -9.31
CA ALA A 85 1.96 -3.24 -10.18
C ALA A 85 0.53 -3.81 -10.29
N MET A 86 0.26 -4.96 -9.66
CA MET A 86 -1.10 -5.43 -9.43
C MET A 86 -1.85 -4.51 -8.46
N LEU A 87 -1.14 -3.88 -7.51
CA LEU A 87 -1.77 -3.00 -6.53
C LEU A 87 -2.32 -1.75 -7.22
N ALA A 88 -3.64 -1.61 -7.20
CA ALA A 88 -4.30 -0.41 -7.71
C ALA A 88 -3.99 0.79 -6.77
N PRO A 89 -3.78 2.00 -7.28
CA PRO A 89 -3.54 3.18 -6.42
C PRO A 89 -4.73 3.53 -5.51
N SER A 90 -5.94 3.18 -5.93
CA SER A 90 -7.16 3.27 -5.11
C SER A 90 -7.06 2.42 -3.83
N PHE A 91 -6.22 1.38 -3.84
CA PHE A 91 -5.97 0.52 -2.70
C PHE A 91 -5.09 1.19 -1.66
N ILE A 92 -4.02 1.86 -2.10
CA ILE A 92 -3.18 2.70 -1.25
C ILE A 92 -4.03 3.79 -0.59
N ASP A 93 -4.87 4.46 -1.39
CA ASP A 93 -5.84 5.45 -0.91
C ASP A 93 -6.77 4.85 0.15
N PHE A 94 -7.36 3.69 -0.11
CA PHE A 94 -8.29 3.03 0.80
C PHE A 94 -7.64 2.67 2.14
N MET A 95 -6.43 2.10 2.12
CA MET A 95 -5.74 1.71 3.34
C MET A 95 -5.44 2.93 4.23
N ILE A 96 -5.03 4.05 3.63
CA ILE A 96 -4.68 5.28 4.35
C ILE A 96 -5.92 6.08 4.77
N THR A 97 -6.82 6.41 3.82
CA THR A 97 -7.93 7.35 4.08
C THR A 97 -9.09 6.72 4.86
N ARG A 98 -9.14 5.39 4.98
CA ARG A 98 -10.05 4.69 5.90
C ARG A 98 -9.37 4.34 7.23
N HIS A 99 -8.16 4.82 7.47
CA HIS A 99 -7.41 4.65 8.71
C HIS A 99 -7.14 3.19 9.10
N HIS A 100 -7.03 2.30 8.11
CA HIS A 100 -6.65 0.90 8.35
C HIS A 100 -5.17 0.78 8.75
N VAL A 101 -4.34 1.71 8.28
CA VAL A 101 -2.91 1.84 8.59
C VAL A 101 -2.51 3.32 8.66
N ASP A 102 -1.37 3.59 9.29
CA ASP A 102 -0.76 4.92 9.34
C ASP A 102 0.15 5.17 8.12
N GLY A 103 0.67 4.11 7.50
CA GLY A 103 1.42 4.19 6.24
C GLY A 103 1.38 2.92 5.39
N VAL A 104 1.73 3.06 4.11
CA VAL A 104 1.86 1.96 3.14
C VAL A 104 3.30 1.89 2.64
N PHE A 105 3.94 0.74 2.78
CA PHE A 105 5.28 0.50 2.27
C PHE A 105 5.21 -0.44 1.07
N LEU A 106 5.86 -0.07 -0.03
CA LEU A 106 5.85 -0.82 -1.28
C LEU A 106 7.26 -1.33 -1.57
N THR A 107 7.36 -2.62 -1.87
CA THR A 107 8.64 -3.25 -2.22
C THR A 107 8.47 -4.27 -3.33
N GLY A 108 9.57 -4.85 -3.79
CA GLY A 108 9.59 -5.85 -4.85
C GLY A 108 10.97 -6.08 -5.40
N CYS A 109 11.03 -6.48 -6.68
CA CYS A 109 12.28 -6.69 -7.42
C CYS A 109 13.18 -5.45 -7.37
N ARG A 110 14.48 -5.65 -7.56
CA ARG A 110 15.46 -4.55 -7.57
C ARG A 110 15.17 -3.57 -8.70
N ALA A 111 15.46 -2.29 -8.46
CA ALA A 111 15.31 -1.25 -9.48
C ALA A 111 16.11 -1.63 -10.74
N GLY A 112 15.45 -1.56 -11.90
CA GLY A 112 16.04 -1.96 -13.19
C GLY A 112 16.02 -3.46 -13.49
N ASP A 113 15.62 -4.30 -12.53
CA ASP A 113 15.62 -5.77 -12.65
C ASP A 113 14.25 -6.35 -12.27
N CYS A 114 13.18 -5.73 -12.79
CA CYS A 114 11.83 -6.19 -12.51
C CYS A 114 11.52 -7.46 -13.32
N TYR A 115 11.19 -8.55 -12.63
CA TYR A 115 10.82 -9.83 -13.24
C TYR A 115 9.69 -9.67 -14.28
N GLU A 116 8.69 -8.85 -13.95
CA GLU A 116 7.54 -8.53 -14.80
C GLU A 116 7.73 -7.25 -15.65
N ARG A 117 9.00 -6.89 -15.89
CA ARG A 117 9.51 -5.77 -16.71
C ARG A 117 9.22 -4.36 -16.19
N LEU A 118 7.96 -4.03 -15.92
CA LEU A 118 7.53 -2.64 -15.69
C LEU A 118 6.87 -2.41 -14.32
N GLY A 119 6.85 -3.44 -13.46
CA GLY A 119 6.14 -3.43 -12.19
C GLY A 119 6.46 -2.23 -11.30
N ALA A 120 7.69 -2.18 -10.78
CA ALA A 120 8.18 -1.10 -9.93
C ALA A 120 7.99 0.29 -10.59
N ARG A 121 8.46 0.44 -11.83
CA ARG A 121 8.37 1.69 -12.60
C ARG A 121 6.94 2.22 -12.72
N TRP A 122 5.98 1.37 -13.08
CA TRP A 122 4.59 1.81 -13.22
C TRP A 122 3.96 2.12 -11.88
N THR A 123 4.31 1.41 -10.82
CA THR A 123 3.88 1.75 -9.46
C THR A 123 4.38 3.14 -9.05
N GLU A 124 5.64 3.47 -9.30
CA GLU A 124 6.20 4.81 -9.06
C GLU A 124 5.47 5.89 -9.87
N GLN A 125 5.30 5.68 -11.18
CA GLN A 125 4.61 6.63 -12.05
C GLN A 125 3.16 6.87 -11.62
N ARG A 126 2.46 5.83 -11.17
CA ARG A 126 1.09 5.96 -10.64
C ARG A 126 1.06 6.75 -9.34
N ILE A 127 2.03 6.56 -8.44
CA ILE A 127 2.15 7.36 -7.20
C ILE A 127 2.46 8.82 -7.52
N ALA A 128 3.37 9.05 -8.47
CA ALA A 128 3.81 10.37 -8.92
C ALA A 128 2.75 11.15 -9.73
N GLY A 129 1.70 10.48 -10.21
CA GLY A 129 0.69 11.12 -11.06
C GLY A 129 1.05 11.16 -12.55
N GLU A 130 2.09 10.44 -12.96
CA GLU A 130 2.61 10.39 -14.34
C GLU A 130 1.93 9.30 -15.20
N ARG A 131 1.13 8.43 -14.57
CA ARG A 131 0.48 7.30 -15.25
C ARG A 131 -0.90 6.99 -14.67
N ASP A 132 -1.85 6.73 -15.56
CA ASP A 132 -3.18 6.24 -15.21
C ASP A 132 -3.23 4.73 -14.84
N PRO A 133 -4.16 4.34 -13.96
CA PRO A 133 -4.81 5.22 -12.98
C PRO A 133 -3.74 5.74 -12.02
N TYR A 134 -3.77 7.03 -11.68
CA TYR A 134 -2.84 7.59 -10.70
C TYR A 134 -3.42 7.64 -9.28
N LEU A 135 -2.53 7.77 -8.30
CA LEU A 135 -2.89 7.98 -6.90
C LEU A 135 -3.52 9.36 -6.71
N ARG A 136 -4.73 9.40 -6.14
CA ARG A 136 -5.47 10.64 -5.92
C ARG A 136 -4.67 11.62 -5.06
N GLN A 137 -4.72 12.92 -5.39
CA GLN A 137 -3.98 13.98 -4.68
C GLN A 137 -4.27 14.05 -3.17
N ARG A 138 -5.47 13.63 -2.74
CA ARG A 138 -5.87 13.62 -1.33
C ARG A 138 -5.05 12.70 -0.41
N VAL A 139 -4.30 11.76 -0.97
CA VAL A 139 -3.51 10.79 -0.20
C VAL A 139 -2.18 11.45 0.22
N PRO A 140 -1.81 11.51 1.51
CA PRO A 140 -0.53 12.09 1.92
C PRO A 140 0.64 11.25 1.37
N ARG A 141 1.58 11.86 0.66
CA ARG A 141 2.70 11.14 0.01
C ARG A 141 3.72 10.68 1.05
N GLU A 142 3.87 11.46 2.11
CA GLU A 142 4.66 11.18 3.31
C GLU A 142 4.20 9.92 4.07
N ARG A 143 3.00 9.41 3.80
CA ARG A 143 2.48 8.13 4.31
C ARG A 143 2.72 6.96 3.37
N ILE A 144 3.52 7.14 2.33
CA ILE A 144 3.87 6.11 1.35
C ILE A 144 5.39 6.06 1.24
N ALA A 145 5.95 4.85 1.30
CA ALA A 145 7.36 4.62 1.01
C ALA A 145 7.51 3.53 -0.05
N THR A 146 8.54 3.66 -0.89
CA THR A 146 8.92 2.66 -1.90
C THR A 146 10.37 2.29 -1.69
N PHE A 147 10.66 1.00 -1.59
CA PHE A 147 12.03 0.48 -1.55
C PHE A 147 12.15 -0.80 -2.35
N TRP A 148 12.91 -0.78 -3.44
CA TRP A 148 13.05 -1.89 -4.39
C TRP A 148 14.20 -2.81 -3.99
N ALA A 149 13.93 -3.68 -3.02
CA ALA A 149 14.93 -4.50 -2.34
C ALA A 149 15.59 -5.55 -3.25
N GLY A 150 14.84 -6.16 -4.18
CA GLY A 150 15.27 -7.42 -4.79
C GLY A 150 15.24 -8.58 -3.79
N GLY A 151 15.60 -9.78 -4.24
CA GLY A 151 15.53 -10.99 -3.40
C GLY A 151 16.53 -11.02 -2.24
N ASP A 152 17.66 -10.33 -2.37
CA ASP A 152 18.77 -10.30 -1.43
C ASP A 152 18.80 -9.03 -0.55
N GLY A 153 17.97 -8.03 -0.84
CA GLY A 153 17.95 -6.74 -0.13
C GLY A 153 17.13 -6.70 1.17
N GLY A 154 16.83 -7.85 1.79
CA GLY A 154 15.94 -7.93 2.95
C GLY A 154 16.40 -7.09 4.15
N ALA A 155 17.70 -7.07 4.46
CA ALA A 155 18.24 -6.27 5.57
C ALA A 155 18.06 -4.76 5.31
N ALA A 156 18.45 -4.28 4.13
CA ALA A 156 18.29 -2.86 3.77
C ALA A 156 16.81 -2.44 3.71
N MET A 157 15.93 -3.35 3.29
CA MET A 157 14.48 -3.12 3.33
C MET A 157 13.96 -2.97 4.75
N ALA A 158 14.42 -3.80 5.70
CA ALA A 158 14.03 -3.70 7.10
C ALA A 158 14.49 -2.38 7.71
N ASP A 159 15.70 -1.92 7.38
CA ASP A 159 16.22 -0.62 7.82
C ASP A 159 15.39 0.55 7.27
N GLU A 160 15.07 0.55 5.97
CA GLU A 160 14.23 1.60 5.36
C GLU A 160 12.80 1.58 5.92
N LEU A 161 12.25 0.39 6.21
CA LEU A 161 10.94 0.27 6.86
C LEU A 161 10.97 0.82 8.29
N ALA A 162 12.03 0.56 9.06
CA ALA A 162 12.19 1.11 10.40
C ALA A 162 12.31 2.64 10.37
N ALA A 163 13.07 3.19 9.43
CA ALA A 163 13.18 4.63 9.20
C ALA A 163 11.83 5.25 8.79
N PHE A 164 11.09 4.60 7.89
CA PHE A 164 9.76 5.04 7.49
C PHE A 164 8.78 5.07 8.67
N ARG A 165 8.76 4.03 9.50
CA ARG A 165 7.94 4.00 10.71
C ARG A 165 8.28 5.12 11.69
N ALA A 166 9.56 5.45 11.85
CA ALA A 166 9.96 6.60 12.66
C ALA A 166 9.36 7.92 12.13
N ARG A 167 9.43 8.15 10.81
CA ARG A 167 8.80 9.32 10.17
C ARG A 167 7.29 9.37 10.39
N LEU A 168 6.60 8.23 10.39
CA LEU A 168 5.15 8.17 10.67
C LEU A 168 4.80 8.59 12.10
N ARG A 169 5.60 8.18 13.09
CA ARG A 169 5.42 8.62 14.49
C ARG A 169 5.58 10.13 14.62
N ASP A 170 6.59 10.69 13.98
CA ASP A 170 6.82 12.14 13.98
C ASP A 170 5.65 12.90 13.34
N LEU A 171 5.15 12.43 12.20
CA LEU A 171 3.98 13.02 11.54
C LEU A 171 2.75 13.01 12.46
N ARG A 172 2.49 11.89 13.14
CA ARG A 172 1.35 11.77 14.07
C ARG A 172 1.51 12.70 15.28
N ALA A 173 2.73 12.83 15.80
CA ALA A 173 3.04 13.74 16.90
C ALA A 173 2.83 15.21 16.51
N LEU A 174 3.03 15.58 15.23
CA LEU A 174 2.73 16.91 14.71
C LEU A 174 1.22 17.14 14.46
N GLU A 175 0.46 16.10 14.14
CA GLU A 175 -0.98 16.17 13.92
C GLU A 175 -1.81 16.24 15.22
N ALA A 176 -1.35 15.59 16.30
CA ALA A 176 -2.06 15.55 17.58
C ALA A 176 -2.30 16.94 18.23
N PRO A 177 -1.34 17.88 18.24
CA PRO A 177 -1.56 19.25 18.72
C PRO A 177 -2.60 20.04 17.92
N LEU A 178 -2.70 19.80 16.60
CA LEU A 178 -3.61 20.52 15.70
C LEU A 178 -5.07 20.08 15.89
N THR A 179 -5.29 18.81 16.26
CA THR A 179 -6.64 18.29 16.50
C THR A 179 -7.25 18.80 17.81
N ILE A 180 -6.43 18.98 18.86
CA ILE A 180 -6.86 19.54 20.16
C ILE A 180 -7.35 20.98 19.98
N ARG A 181 -6.55 21.85 19.35
CA ARG A 181 -6.91 23.26 19.12
C ARG A 181 -8.18 23.45 18.29
N ARG A 182 -8.43 22.56 17.32
CA ARG A 182 -9.65 22.60 16.50
C ARG A 182 -10.89 22.17 17.27
N ARG A 183 -10.78 21.22 18.21
CA ARG A 183 -11.89 20.83 19.10
C ARG A 183 -12.23 21.94 20.09
N GLU A 184 -11.23 22.56 20.71
CA GLU A 184 -11.43 23.65 21.68
C GLU A 184 -12.11 24.88 21.07
N ALA A 185 -11.75 25.24 19.82
CA ALA A 185 -12.37 26.34 19.09
C ALA A 185 -13.84 26.11 18.72
N VAL A 186 -14.26 24.85 18.51
CA VAL A 186 -15.66 24.49 18.22
C VAL A 186 -16.50 24.46 19.50
N SER A 187 -15.91 24.07 20.64
CA SER A 187 -16.61 24.03 21.93
C SER A 187 -16.87 25.39 22.59
N HIS A 188 -16.22 26.48 22.14
CA HIS A 188 -16.44 27.84 22.64
C HIS A 188 -17.38 28.69 21.76
N ALA A 189 -17.92 28.11 20.69
CA ALA A 189 -18.81 28.79 19.75
C ALA A 189 -20.29 28.35 19.90
N GLY A 190 -20.65 27.76 21.04
CA GLY A 190 -22.00 27.29 21.38
C GLY A 190 -22.58 27.99 22.60
#